data_AF-A0A2I0QP03-F1
#
_entry.id   AF-A0A2I0QP03-F1
#
_cell.length_a   1.000
_cell.length_b   1.000
_cell.length_c   1.000
_cell.angle_alpha   90.00
_cell.angle_beta   90.00
_cell.angle_gamma   90.00
#
_symmetry.space_group_name_H-M   'P 1'
#
loop_
_entity.id
_entity.type
_entity.pdbx_description
1 polymer ?
#
loop_
_entity_poly.entity_id
_entity_poly.type
_entity_poly.pdbx_seq_one_letter_code
_entity_poly.pdbx_strand_id
1 'polypeptide(L)'
;MIDAFKEHSYCTIEHKKTMFRIDIKGVYGEMDKRTIANKREINFQGIKMYVASPEDTIINKLIFAREQDIKDAIGIYVRQAGKLNEKYIEENAKKQDVYDELLSIKEKIGKYWNKTDEK
;
A
#
# COMPACT_ATOMS: atom_id res chain seq x y z
N MET A 1 -8.60 9.72 21.34
CA MET A 1 -8.12 8.33 21.11
C MET A 1 -9.24 7.32 21.20
N ILE A 2 -9.94 7.20 22.34
CA ILE A 2 -11.05 6.24 22.50
C ILE A 2 -12.15 6.45 21.44
N ASP A 3 -12.52 7.71 21.16
CA ASP A 3 -13.59 8.00 20.21
C ASP A 3 -13.22 7.66 18.76
N ALA A 4 -11.96 7.88 18.36
CA ALA A 4 -11.47 7.47 17.04
C ALA A 4 -11.64 5.97 16.78
N PHE A 5 -11.40 5.13 17.80
CA PHE A 5 -11.61 3.69 17.68
C PHE A 5 -13.09 3.30 17.67
N LYS A 6 -13.98 4.07 18.33
CA LYS A 6 -15.44 3.86 18.23
C LYS A 6 -15.97 4.23 16.85
N GLU A 7 -15.39 5.26 16.24
CA GLU A 7 -15.74 5.76 14.91
C GLU A 7 -15.03 5.01 13.77
N HIS A 8 -14.24 3.98 14.10
CA HIS A 8 -13.41 3.22 13.14
C HIS A 8 -12.44 4.08 12.32
N SER A 9 -11.96 5.20 12.90
CA SER A 9 -11.03 6.13 12.28
C SER A 9 -9.59 5.95 12.80
N TYR A 10 -8.69 6.84 12.39
CA TYR A 10 -7.29 6.84 12.78
C TYR A 10 -7.06 7.78 13.98
N CYS A 11 -6.13 7.41 14.86
CA CYS A 11 -5.63 8.27 15.92
C CYS A 11 -4.13 8.52 15.68
N THR A 12 -3.73 9.78 15.54
CA THR A 12 -2.33 10.16 15.49
C THR A 12 -1.77 10.38 16.89
N ILE A 13 -0.63 9.75 17.20
CA ILE A 13 0.17 10.03 18.39
C ILE A 13 1.41 10.81 17.96
N GLU A 14 1.65 11.96 18.59
CA GLU A 14 2.80 12.80 18.31
C GLU A 14 3.83 12.70 19.44
N HIS A 15 5.02 12.22 19.12
CA HIS A 15 6.15 12.21 20.04
C HIS A 15 6.88 13.56 19.99
N LYS A 16 6.49 14.48 20.88
CA LYS A 16 6.91 15.89 20.88
C LYS A 16 8.43 16.14 20.86
N LYS A 17 9.24 15.20 21.37
CA LYS A 17 10.71 15.36 21.40
C LYS A 17 11.39 15.07 20.06
N THR A 18 10.86 14.12 19.28
CA THR A 18 11.45 13.72 17.99
C THR A 18 10.62 14.18 16.80
N MET A 19 9.45 14.78 17.05
CA MET A 19 8.46 15.15 16.04
C MET A 19 7.94 13.97 15.22
N PHE A 20 8.10 12.74 15.70
CA PHE A 20 7.50 11.58 15.05
C PHE A 20 5.99 11.58 15.26
N ARG A 21 5.26 11.37 14.17
CA ARG A 21 3.81 11.20 14.16
C ARG A 21 3.53 9.74 13.80
N ILE A 22 2.81 9.06 14.67
CA ILE A 22 2.45 7.65 14.51
C ILE A 22 0.93 7.58 14.36
N ASP A 23 0.47 7.22 13.18
CA ASP A 23 -0.95 6.97 12.93
C ASP A 23 -1.30 5.53 13.32
N ILE A 24 -2.32 5.39 14.17
CA ILE A 24 -2.80 4.11 14.67
C ILE A 24 -4.26 3.93 14.25
N LYS A 25 -4.59 2.74 13.77
CA LYS A 25 -5.95 2.34 13.43
C LYS A 25 -6.23 0.92 13.91
N GLY A 26 -7.47 0.67 14.33
CA GLY A 26 -7.95 -0.67 14.63
C GLY A 26 -8.26 -1.49 13.37
N VAL A 27 -8.36 -2.80 13.51
CA VAL A 27 -8.71 -3.72 12.41
C VAL A 27 -10.23 -3.86 12.36
N TYR A 28 -10.87 -3.25 11.37
CA TYR A 28 -12.34 -3.20 11.29
C TYR A 28 -12.87 -3.86 10.02
N GLY A 29 -12.24 -3.60 8.88
CA GLY A 29 -12.68 -4.11 7.58
C GLY A 29 -12.00 -5.41 7.16
N GLU A 30 -12.56 -6.06 6.14
CA GLU A 30 -11.95 -7.23 5.49
C GLU A 30 -10.55 -6.93 4.94
N MET A 31 -10.35 -5.71 4.43
CA MET A 31 -9.04 -5.23 3.97
C MET A 31 -8.00 -5.17 5.09
N ASP A 32 -8.38 -4.67 6.27
CA ASP A 32 -7.48 -4.56 7.41
C ASP A 32 -7.07 -5.96 7.87
N LYS A 33 -8.05 -6.88 7.99
CA LYS A 33 -7.80 -8.28 8.35
C LYS A 33 -6.88 -8.95 7.34
N ARG A 34 -7.12 -8.76 6.05
CA ARG A 34 -6.29 -9.29 4.95
C ARG A 34 -4.85 -8.78 5.03
N THR A 35 -4.67 -7.48 5.24
CA THR A 35 -3.34 -6.86 5.37
C THR A 35 -2.56 -7.45 6.55
N ILE A 36 -3.24 -7.68 7.69
CA ILE A 36 -2.62 -8.31 8.86
C ILE A 36 -2.34 -9.80 8.65
N ALA A 37 -3.20 -10.52 7.93
CA ALA A 37 -2.99 -11.93 7.59
C ALA A 37 -1.80 -12.11 6.65
N ASN A 38 -1.66 -11.23 5.66
CA ASN A 38 -0.62 -11.26 4.64
C ASN A 38 0.64 -10.44 4.99
N LYS A 39 0.77 -10.05 6.27
CA LYS A 39 1.94 -9.30 6.73
C LYS A 39 3.22 -10.07 6.45
N ARG A 40 4.26 -9.34 6.03
CA ARG A 40 5.59 -9.89 5.79
C ARG A 40 6.48 -9.54 6.97
N GLU A 41 7.20 -10.53 7.47
CA GLU A 41 8.25 -10.32 8.46
C GLU A 41 9.49 -9.77 7.77
N ILE A 42 10.08 -8.72 8.36
CA ILE A 42 11.36 -8.15 7.93
C ILE A 42 12.26 -7.93 9.15
N ASN A 43 13.57 -7.89 8.91
CA ASN A 43 14.54 -7.41 9.89
C ASN A 43 14.96 -6.00 9.48
N PHE A 44 14.68 -5.01 10.32
CA PHE A 44 15.11 -3.63 10.12
C PHE A 44 16.04 -3.23 11.25
N GLN A 45 17.33 -3.04 10.94
CA GLN A 45 18.36 -2.64 11.90
C GLN A 45 18.43 -3.55 13.15
N GLY A 46 18.29 -4.86 12.96
CA GLY A 46 18.31 -5.86 14.04
C GLY A 46 16.96 -6.04 14.74
N ILE A 47 15.94 -5.26 14.39
CA ILE A 47 14.60 -5.34 14.96
C ILE A 47 13.71 -6.14 14.00
N LYS A 48 13.14 -7.25 14.51
CA LYS A 48 12.11 -8.00 13.78
C LYS A 48 10.82 -7.19 13.79
N MET A 49 10.30 -6.89 12.60
CA MET A 49 9.05 -6.15 12.44
C MET A 49 8.18 -6.75 11.34
N TYR A 50 6.89 -6.48 11.40
CA TYR A 50 5.93 -6.88 10.37
C TYR A 50 5.50 -5.67 9.57
N VAL A 51 5.47 -5.81 8.25
CA VAL A 51 5.00 -4.80 7.32
C VAL A 51 3.94 -5.38 6.38
N ALA A 52 3.11 -4.52 5.79
CA ALA A 52 2.17 -4.94 4.77
C ALA A 52 2.91 -5.56 3.57
N SER A 53 2.26 -6.49 2.89
CA SER A 53 2.77 -7.01 1.62
C SER A 53 2.85 -5.87 0.58
N PRO A 54 3.81 -5.91 -0.37
CA PRO A 54 3.83 -4.97 -1.49
C PRO A 54 2.50 -4.92 -2.25
N GLU A 55 1.84 -6.07 -2.44
CA GLU A 55 0.55 -6.19 -3.12
C GLU A 55 -0.55 -5.43 -2.39
N ASP A 56 -0.74 -5.69 -1.09
CA ASP A 56 -1.74 -4.98 -0.27
C ASP A 56 -1.38 -3.49 -0.14
N THR A 57 -0.10 -3.14 -0.11
CA THR A 57 0.35 -1.75 -0.08
C THR A 57 -0.02 -1.00 -1.35
N ILE A 58 0.15 -1.62 -2.53
CA ILE A 58 -0.27 -1.05 -3.81
C ILE A 58 -1.78 -0.80 -3.81
N ILE A 59 -2.59 -1.81 -3.46
CA ILE A 59 -4.05 -1.70 -3.43
C ILE A 59 -4.49 -0.58 -2.48
N ASN A 60 -3.92 -0.52 -1.26
CA ASN A 60 -4.24 0.52 -0.28
C ASN A 60 -3.92 1.93 -0.80
N LYS A 61 -2.82 2.08 -1.55
CA LYS A 61 -2.44 3.36 -2.17
C LYS A 61 -3.40 3.77 -3.29
N LEU A 62 -3.91 2.81 -4.06
CA LEU A 62 -4.88 3.08 -5.13
C LEU A 62 -6.24 3.55 -4.61
N ILE A 63 -6.67 3.12 -3.43
CA ILE A 63 -7.97 3.54 -2.84
C ILE A 63 -8.02 5.03 -2.52
N PHE A 64 -6.93 5.59 -2.00
CA PHE A 64 -6.87 7.01 -1.71
C PHE A 64 -6.58 7.85 -2.96
N ALA A 65 -5.92 7.25 -3.96
CA ALA A 65 -5.64 7.81 -5.29
C ALA A 65 -5.08 9.25 -5.33
N ARG A 66 -4.42 9.72 -4.26
CA ARG A 66 -3.75 11.04 -4.31
C ARG A 66 -2.56 10.94 -5.25
N GLU A 67 -2.16 12.06 -5.84
CA GLU A 67 -1.06 12.07 -6.81
C GLU A 67 0.23 11.40 -6.26
N GLN A 68 0.55 11.67 -4.99
CA GLN A 68 1.69 11.05 -4.32
C GLN A 68 1.48 9.54 -4.07
N ASP A 69 0.26 9.13 -3.70
CA ASP A 69 -0.04 7.71 -3.47
C ASP A 69 0.06 6.90 -4.76
N ILE A 70 -0.37 7.47 -5.90
CA ILE A 70 -0.22 6.86 -7.22
C ILE A 70 1.27 6.71 -7.58
N LYS A 71 2.09 7.74 -7.34
CA LYS A 71 3.54 7.69 -7.57
C LYS A 71 4.20 6.62 -6.70
N ASP A 72 3.82 6.52 -5.44
CA ASP A 72 4.32 5.49 -4.52
C ASP A 72 3.93 4.08 -5.00
N ALA A 73 2.67 3.89 -5.41
CA ALA A 73 2.17 2.61 -5.94
C ALA A 73 2.95 2.17 -7.19
N ILE A 74 3.16 3.09 -8.14
CA ILE A 74 4.01 2.84 -9.33
C ILE A 74 5.42 2.44 -8.91
N GLY A 75 6.02 3.18 -7.97
CA GLY A 75 7.38 2.91 -7.51
C GLY A 75 7.52 1.54 -6.85
N ILE A 76 6.55 1.12 -6.04
CA ILE A 76 6.52 -0.23 -5.46
C ILE A 76 6.36 -1.26 -6.56
N TYR A 77 5.42 -1.04 -7.49
CA TYR A 77 5.12 -1.96 -8.57
C TYR A 77 6.36 -2.25 -9.43
N VAL A 78 7.03 -1.19 -9.91
CA VAL A 78 8.22 -1.31 -10.76
C VAL A 78 9.38 -1.98 -10.01
N ARG A 79 9.64 -1.62 -8.75
CA ARG A 79 10.75 -2.22 -7.97
C ARG A 79 10.52 -3.69 -7.61
N GLN A 80 9.27 -4.13 -7.55
CA GLN A 80 8.90 -5.50 -7.22
C GLN A 80 8.46 -6.29 -8.46
N ALA A 81 8.63 -5.74 -9.66
CA ALA A 81 8.27 -6.40 -10.91
C ALA A 81 8.88 -7.81 -10.99
N GLY A 82 8.08 -8.78 -11.43
CA GLY A 82 8.45 -10.20 -11.48
C GLY A 82 8.40 -10.93 -10.13
N LYS A 83 8.20 -10.23 -9.01
CA LYS A 83 8.01 -10.82 -7.66
C LYS A 83 6.59 -10.64 -7.12
N LEU A 84 5.81 -9.76 -7.74
CA LEU A 84 4.43 -9.48 -7.36
C LEU A 84 3.51 -10.62 -7.81
N ASN A 85 2.54 -10.94 -6.96
CA ASN A 85 1.42 -11.78 -7.37
C ASN A 85 0.38 -10.92 -8.13
N GLU A 86 0.55 -10.81 -9.44
CA GLU A 86 -0.33 -10.01 -10.32
C GLU A 86 -1.79 -10.41 -10.23
N LYS A 87 -2.07 -11.73 -10.22
CA LYS A 87 -3.44 -12.25 -10.11
C LYS A 87 -4.10 -11.78 -8.82
N TYR A 88 -3.35 -11.83 -7.71
CA TYR A 88 -3.84 -11.34 -6.42
C TYR A 88 -4.12 -9.83 -6.45
N ILE A 89 -3.23 -9.03 -7.05
CA ILE A 89 -3.44 -7.58 -7.15
C ILE A 89 -4.72 -7.28 -7.94
N GLU A 90 -4.91 -7.92 -9.10
CA GLU A 90 -6.06 -7.69 -9.96
C GLU A 90 -7.38 -8.11 -9.30
N GLU A 91 -7.43 -9.30 -8.70
CA GLU A 91 -8.63 -9.79 -8.00
C GLU A 91 -9.02 -8.87 -6.85
N ASN A 92 -8.05 -8.40 -6.07
CA ASN A 92 -8.34 -7.55 -4.93
C ASN A 92 -8.59 -6.09 -5.34
N ALA A 93 -7.98 -5.59 -6.41
CA ALA A 93 -8.31 -4.27 -6.95
C ALA A 93 -9.78 -4.23 -7.41
N LYS A 94 -10.28 -5.28 -8.08
CA LYS A 94 -11.71 -5.40 -8.42
C LYS A 94 -12.61 -5.42 -7.19
N LYS A 95 -12.25 -6.19 -6.16
CA LYS A 95 -13.03 -6.26 -4.91
C LYS A 95 -13.10 -4.94 -4.15
N GLN A 96 -12.17 -4.03 -4.40
CA GLN A 96 -12.06 -2.75 -3.72
C GLN A 96 -12.44 -1.57 -4.64
N ASP A 97 -12.96 -1.87 -5.82
CA ASP A 97 -13.39 -0.89 -6.82
C ASP A 97 -12.28 0.08 -7.26
N VAL A 98 -11.03 -0.43 -7.34
CA VAL A 98 -9.84 0.35 -7.76
C VAL A 98 -9.13 -0.27 -8.97
N TYR A 99 -9.88 -1.02 -9.78
CA TYR A 99 -9.32 -1.74 -10.92
C TYR A 99 -8.94 -0.80 -12.06
N ASP A 100 -9.69 0.28 -12.26
CA ASP A 100 -9.41 1.26 -13.31
C ASP A 100 -8.14 2.07 -13.00
N GLU A 101 -7.91 2.40 -11.73
CA GLU A 101 -6.68 3.02 -11.26
C GLU A 101 -5.48 2.08 -11.45
N LEU A 102 -5.66 0.79 -11.18
CA LEU A 102 -4.64 -0.22 -11.45
C LEU A 102 -4.29 -0.27 -12.94
N LEU A 103 -5.28 -0.28 -13.84
CA LEU A 103 -5.05 -0.23 -15.27
C LEU A 103 -4.31 1.04 -15.69
N SER A 104 -4.73 2.20 -15.16
CA SER A 104 -4.08 3.49 -15.44
C SER A 104 -2.60 3.50 -15.06
N ILE A 105 -2.24 2.93 -13.90
CA ILE A 105 -0.82 2.84 -13.52
C ILE A 105 -0.05 1.83 -14.35
N LYS A 106 -0.66 0.68 -14.71
CA LYS A 106 -0.02 -0.33 -15.59
C LYS A 106 0.27 0.26 -16.97
N GLU A 107 -0.65 1.02 -17.54
CA GLU A 107 -0.45 1.74 -18.80
C GLU A 107 0.68 2.75 -18.72
N LYS A 108 0.74 3.55 -17.65
CA LYS A 108 1.83 4.51 -17.41
C LYS A 108 3.16 3.79 -17.36
N ILE A 109 3.25 2.68 -16.62
CA ILE A 109 4.46 1.87 -16.49
C ILE A 109 4.90 1.30 -17.85
N GLY A 110 3.97 0.73 -18.62
CA GLY A 110 4.27 0.20 -19.96
C GLY A 110 4.85 1.25 -20.90
N LYS A 111 4.34 2.49 -20.87
CA LYS A 111 4.90 3.62 -21.63
C LYS A 111 6.35 3.97 -21.26
N TYR A 112 6.74 3.79 -19.99
CA TYR A 112 8.12 4.04 -19.55
C TYR A 112 9.06 2.91 -19.97
N TRP A 113 8.63 1.65 -19.89
CA TRP A 113 9.46 0.52 -20.34
C TRP A 113 9.75 0.57 -21.84
N ASN A 114 8.72 0.77 -22.67
CA ASN A 114 8.89 0.84 -24.13
C ASN A 114 9.82 1.98 -24.57
N LYS A 115 9.84 3.10 -23.84
CA LYS A 115 10.77 4.23 -24.11
C LYS A 115 12.22 3.95 -23.73
N THR A 116 12.46 2.95 -22.88
CA THR A 116 13.81 2.62 -22.40
C THR A 116 14.47 1.60 -23.32
N ASP A 117 13.68 0.77 -24.02
CA ASP A 117 14.15 -0.21 -25.01
C ASP A 117 14.48 0.41 -26.39
N GLU A 118 14.10 1.68 -26.62
CA GLU A 118 14.39 2.47 -27.84
C GLU A 118 15.68 3.32 -27.73
N LYS A 119 16.51 3.12 -26.70
CA LYS A 119 17.80 3.83 -26.50
C LYS A 119 18.96 2.86 -26.43
#